data_AF-A0A7V8U8S8-F1
#
_entry.id   AF-A0A7V8U8S8-F1
#
_cell.length_a   1.000
_cell.length_b   1.000
_cell.length_c   1.000
_cell.angle_alpha   90.00
_cell.angle_beta   90.00
_cell.angle_gamma   90.00
#
_symmetry.space_group_name_H-M   'P 1'
#
loop_
_entity.id
_entity.type
_entity.pdbx_description
1 polymer ?
#
loop_
_entity_poly.entity_id
_entity_poly.type
_entity_poly.pdbx_seq_one_letter_code
_entity_poly.pdbx_strand_id
1 'polypeptide(L)' 'MASHPPRVRPSDLPTKVVTAPDGSKVRMKVVQAESPSLPYDLLAAFRSNVRRIKADQKAQAASREDSPEA' A
#
# COMPACT_ATOMS: atom_id res chain seq x y z
N MET A 1 32.76 -1.86 -6.13
CA MET A 1 31.85 -0.77 -6.54
C MET A 1 30.55 -0.93 -5.78
N ALA A 2 30.17 0.04 -4.95
CA ALA A 2 28.89 -0.02 -4.25
C ALA A 2 27.78 0.25 -5.25
N SER A 3 27.13 -0.81 -5.75
CA SER A 3 25.91 -0.68 -6.54
C SER A 3 24.86 -0.01 -5.67
N HIS A 4 24.43 1.19 -6.07
CA HIS A 4 23.27 1.80 -5.42
C HIS A 4 22.08 0.83 -5.55
N PRO A 5 21.35 0.55 -4.46
CA PRO A 5 20.21 -0.34 -4.53
C PRO A 5 19.17 0.22 -5.53
N PRO A 6 18.54 -0.64 -6.33
CA PRO A 6 17.53 -0.21 -7.28
C PRO A 6 16.45 0.58 -6.55
N ARG A 7 16.20 1.82 -7.01
CA ARG A 7 15.21 2.69 -6.38
C ARG A 7 13.81 2.29 -6.85
N VAL A 8 13.27 1.24 -6.23
CA VAL A 8 11.91 0.75 -6.50
C VAL A 8 10.88 1.65 -5.82
N ARG A 9 9.98 2.26 -6.61
CA ARG A 9 8.88 3.05 -6.08
C ARG A 9 7.62 2.19 -5.99
N PRO A 10 6.70 2.47 -5.05
CA PRO A 10 5.41 1.80 -5.00
C PRO A 10 4.59 1.89 -6.30
N SER A 11 4.77 2.96 -7.08
CA SER A 11 4.12 3.16 -8.40
C SER A 11 4.57 2.15 -9.45
N ASP A 12 5.77 1.61 -9.29
CA ASP A 12 6.40 0.73 -10.27
C ASP A 12 5.89 -0.72 -10.11
N LEU A 13 5.26 -1.02 -8.97
CA LEU A 13 4.72 -2.33 -8.67
C LEU A 13 3.29 -2.49 -9.21
N PRO A 14 3.01 -3.59 -9.93
CA PRO A 14 1.67 -3.94 -10.37
C PRO A 14 0.69 -4.01 -9.21
N THR A 15 -0.56 -3.69 -9.49
CA THR A 15 -1.60 -3.61 -8.47
C THR A 15 -2.79 -4.44 -8.91
N LYS A 16 -3.25 -5.35 -8.06
CA LYS A 16 -4.44 -6.17 -8.28
C LYS A 16 -5.53 -5.76 -7.29
N VAL A 17 -6.79 -5.77 -7.74
CA VAL A 17 -7.94 -5.66 -6.85
C VAL A 17 -8.47 -7.06 -6.61
N VAL A 18 -8.64 -7.43 -5.35
CA VAL A 18 -9.19 -8.71 -4.92
C VAL A 18 -10.42 -8.45 -4.06
N THR A 19 -11.41 -9.32 -4.16
CA THR A 19 -12.58 -9.28 -3.28
C THR A 19 -12.25 -10.12 -2.04
N ALA A 20 -12.34 -9.52 -0.86
CA ALA A 20 -12.18 -10.21 0.41
C ALA A 20 -13.46 -10.99 0.78
N PRO A 21 -13.40 -11.95 1.73
CA PRO A 21 -14.56 -12.75 2.12
C PRO A 21 -15.76 -11.95 2.63
N ASP A 22 -15.53 -10.76 3.17
CA ASP A 22 -16.56 -9.82 3.62
C ASP A 22 -17.19 -9.00 2.47
N GLY A 23 -16.83 -9.29 1.21
CA GLY A 23 -17.29 -8.58 0.02
C GLY A 23 -16.55 -7.28 -0.26
N SER A 24 -15.63 -6.85 0.62
CA SER A 24 -14.86 -5.63 0.42
C SER A 24 -13.83 -5.78 -0.71
N LYS A 25 -13.54 -4.69 -1.42
CA LYS A 25 -12.52 -4.66 -2.48
C LYS A 25 -11.18 -4.21 -1.90
N VAL A 26 -10.20 -5.11 -1.88
CA VAL A 26 -8.85 -4.86 -1.40
C VAL A 26 -7.90 -4.67 -2.59
N ARG A 27 -7.21 -3.53 -2.62
CA ARG A 27 -6.15 -3.26 -3.59
C ARG A 27 -4.82 -3.77 -3.02
N MET A 28 -4.11 -4.64 -3.73
CA MET A 28 -2.88 -5.29 -3.29
C MET A 28 -1.75 -5.07 -4.29
N LYS A 29 -0.54 -4.77 -3.77
CA LYS A 29 0.70 -4.73 -4.57
C LYS A 29 1.17 -6.15 -4.87
N VAL A 30 1.50 -6.41 -6.12
CA VAL A 30 2.01 -7.71 -6.58
C VAL A 30 3.53 -7.61 -6.67
N VAL A 31 4.22 -8.56 -6.05
CA VAL A 31 5.67 -8.69 -6.08
C VAL A 31 6.01 -10.05 -6.69
N GLN A 32 6.99 -10.09 -7.59
CA GLN A 32 7.44 -11.33 -8.20
C GLN A 32 8.49 -11.99 -7.29
N ALA A 33 8.30 -13.27 -6.97
CA ALA A 33 9.19 -14.02 -6.08
C ALA A 33 10.62 -14.09 -6.65
N GLU A 34 10.76 -14.27 -7.96
CA GLU A 34 12.06 -14.37 -8.65
C GLU A 34 12.67 -13.01 -9.02
N SER A 35 12.13 -11.91 -8.49
CA SER A 35 12.64 -10.58 -8.80
C SER A 35 14.08 -10.41 -8.27
N PRO A 36 15.03 -9.93 -9.09
CA PRO A 36 16.37 -9.60 -8.62
C PRO A 36 16.37 -8.45 -7.60
N SER A 37 15.28 -7.70 -7.49
CA SER A 37 15.05 -6.64 -6.51
C SER A 37 14.02 -7.00 -5.44
N LEU A 38 13.71 -8.30 -5.24
CA LEU A 38 12.66 -8.77 -4.31
C LEU A 38 12.64 -8.04 -2.95
N PRO A 39 13.76 -7.86 -2.22
CA PRO A 39 13.73 -7.16 -0.93
C PRO A 39 13.24 -5.70 -1.04
N TYR A 40 13.61 -5.01 -2.12
CA TYR A 40 13.20 -3.63 -2.38
C TYR A 40 11.74 -3.54 -2.84
N ASP A 41 11.30 -4.51 -3.63
CA ASP A 41 9.91 -4.62 -4.07
C ASP A 41 8.97 -4.84 -2.87
N LEU A 42 9.34 -5.76 -1.96
CA LEU A 42 8.60 -6.00 -0.72
C LEU A 42 8.55 -4.76 0.18
N LEU A 43 9.68 -4.07 0.35
CA LEU A 43 9.74 -2.84 1.13
C LEU A 43 8.87 -1.72 0.52
N ALA A 44 8.88 -1.59 -0.80
CA ALA A 44 8.05 -0.62 -1.52
C ALA A 44 6.55 -0.95 -1.38
N ALA A 45 6.17 -2.22 -1.52
CA ALA A 45 4.81 -2.69 -1.30
C ALA A 45 4.33 -2.41 0.14
N PHE A 46 5.15 -2.75 1.14
CA PHE A 46 4.86 -2.49 2.55
C PHE A 46 4.64 -1.01 2.84
N ARG A 47 5.56 -0.14 2.38
CA ARG A 47 5.43 1.32 2.53
C ARG A 47 4.15 1.85 1.89
N SER A 48 3.75 1.30 0.73
CA SER A 48 2.49 1.64 0.08
C SER A 48 1.28 1.35 0.97
N ASN A 49 1.25 0.16 1.56
CA ASN A 49 0.13 -0.28 2.39
C ASN A 49 0.02 0.56 3.66
N VAL A 50 1.14 0.81 4.34
CA VAL A 50 1.18 1.66 5.55
C VAL A 50 0.69 3.08 5.25
N ARG A 51 1.12 3.67 4.13
CA ARG A 51 0.66 5.02 3.73
C ARG A 51 -0.84 5.06 3.49
N ARG A 52 -1.40 4.03 2.84
CA ARG A 52 -2.84 3.93 2.62
C ARG A 52 -3.60 3.83 3.94
N ILE A 53 -3.20 2.93 4.83
CA ILE A 53 -3.84 2.75 6.14
C ILE A 53 -3.83 4.06 6.93
N LYS A 54 -2.71 4.79 6.93
CA LYS A 54 -2.62 6.10 7.60
C LYS A 54 -3.55 7.15 6.97
N ALA A 55 -3.68 7.17 5.64
CA ALA A 55 -4.59 8.07 4.95
C ALA A 55 -6.05 7.74 5.29
N ASP A 56 -6.41 6.46 5.30
CA ASP A 56 -7.76 5.99 5.66
C ASP A 56 -8.09 6.33 7.12
N GLN A 57 -7.16 6.11 8.05
CA GLN A 57 -7.31 6.50 9.46
C GLN A 57 -7.51 8.02 9.61
N LYS A 58 -6.75 8.83 8.87
CA LYS A 58 -6.90 10.29 8.90
C LYS A 58 -8.26 10.72 8.35
N ALA A 59 -8.73 10.11 7.26
CA ALA A 59 -10.04 10.39 6.68
C ALA A 59 -11.18 10.02 7.65
N GLN A 60 -11.06 8.87 8.33
CA GLN A 60 -12.01 8.45 9.35
C GLN A 60 -12.05 9.42 10.54
N ALA A 61 -10.89 9.90 11.01
CA ALA A 61 -10.82 10.89 12.08
C ALA A 61 -11.52 12.20 11.68
N ALA A 62 -11.25 12.73 10.48
CA ALA A 62 -11.90 13.94 9.99
C ALA A 62 -13.44 13.78 9.88
N SER A 63 -13.93 12.64 9.38
CA SER A 63 -15.37 12.38 9.29
C SER A 63 -16.10 12.27 10.64
N ARG A 64 -15.37 11.98 11.73
CA ARG A 64 -15.94 11.93 13.09
C ARG A 64 -16.08 13.32 13.71
N GLU A 65 -15.21 14.26 13.36
CA GLU A 65 -15.25 15.63 13.88
C GLU A 65 -16.34 16.48 13.20
N ASP A 66 -16.73 16.15 11.96
CA ASP A 66 -17.80 16.83 11.20
C ASP A 66 -19.23 16.31 11.46
N SER A 67 -19.43 15.44 12.47
CA SER A 67 -20.79 15.09 12.94
C SER A 67 -21.25 16.12 13.96
N PRO A 68 -22.12 17.10 13.62
CA PRO A 68 -22.71 17.95 14.64
C PRO A 68 -23.61 17.05 15.51
N GLU A 69 -23.41 17.11 16.83
CA GLU A 69 -24.35 16.55 17.79
C GLU A 69 -25.77 17.03 17.46
N ALA A 70 -26.69 16.07 17.37
CA ALA A 70 -28.13 16.27 17.33
C ALA A 70 -28.73 16.05 18.73
#